data_AF-A0A956R3V5-F1
#
_entry.id   AF-A0A956R3V5-F1
#
_cell.length_a   1.000
_cell.length_b   1.000
_cell.length_c   1.000
_cell.angle_alpha   90.00
_cell.angle_beta   90.00
_cell.angle_gamma   90.00
#
_symmetry.space_group_name_H-M   'P 1'
#
loop_
_entity.id
_entity.type
_entity.pdbx_description
1 polymer ?
#
loop_
_entity_poly.entity_id
_entity_poly.type
_entity_poly.pdbx_seq_one_letter_code
_entity_poly.pdbx_strand_id
1 'polypeptide(L)'
;RRLEINRQISLLELDPLALLQLQAKGSCEFELGEALFDYDFPGHYRRQIKTLAVDIDTGDATGAEANAMLTQLSNRLVMQPDAKAVGFLLAGKGEAPTSLRSNWKGQQQIALSHHDQYDKNDGMFELRLDSERYLPFEGT
;
A
#
# COMPACT_ATOMS: atom_id res chain seq x y z
N ARG A 1 -3.31 21.78 8.77
CA ARG A 1 -3.71 20.89 7.65
C ARG A 1 -2.67 19.78 7.58
N ARG A 2 -3.06 18.53 7.29
CA ARG A 2 -2.08 17.44 7.07
C ARG A 2 -1.47 17.60 5.67
N LEU A 3 -0.30 17.01 5.46
CA LEU A 3 0.33 16.93 4.14
C LEU A 3 -0.26 15.73 3.41
N GLU A 4 -0.65 15.92 2.15
CA GLU A 4 -1.27 14.90 1.29
C GLU A 4 -0.29 14.55 0.17
N ILE A 5 -0.05 13.25 -0.02
CA ILE A 5 0.94 12.73 -0.99
C ILE A 5 0.22 11.68 -1.84
N ASN A 6 0.36 11.81 -3.16
CA ASN A 6 -0.02 10.76 -4.12
C ASN A 6 1.24 10.15 -4.71
N ARG A 7 1.32 8.82 -4.75
CA ARG A 7 2.43 8.09 -5.34
C ARG A 7 1.89 6.89 -6.11
N GLN A 8 2.31 6.75 -7.36
CA GLN A 8 2.07 5.56 -8.17
C GLN A 8 3.30 4.65 -8.03
N ILE A 9 3.06 3.35 -7.83
CA ILE A 9 4.12 2.39 -7.55
C ILE A 9 3.95 1.23 -8.53
N SER A 10 4.94 1.04 -9.41
CA SER A 10 4.96 -0.10 -10.32
C SER A 10 5.51 -1.32 -9.59
N LEU A 11 4.78 -2.44 -9.61
CA LEU A 11 5.28 -3.70 -9.05
C LEU A 11 6.54 -4.18 -9.79
N LEU A 12 6.65 -3.90 -11.09
CA LEU A 12 7.85 -4.22 -11.88
C LEU A 12 9.09 -3.48 -11.36
N GLU A 13 8.94 -2.22 -10.93
CA GLU A 13 10.07 -1.43 -10.40
C GLU A 13 10.35 -1.75 -8.93
N LEU A 14 9.30 -2.02 -8.16
CA LEU A 14 9.39 -2.33 -6.74
C LEU A 14 10.02 -3.71 -6.49
N ASP A 15 9.46 -4.75 -7.12
CA ASP A 15 9.88 -6.14 -6.96
C ASP A 15 9.55 -6.94 -8.25
N PRO A 16 10.50 -7.00 -9.21
CA PRO A 16 10.32 -7.77 -10.43
C PRO A 16 10.08 -9.27 -10.17
N LEU A 17 10.60 -9.81 -9.06
CA LEU A 17 10.43 -11.22 -8.73
C LEU A 17 9.00 -11.49 -8.25
N ALA A 18 8.41 -10.60 -7.46
CA ALA A 18 7.00 -10.68 -7.07
C ALA A 18 6.08 -10.64 -8.30
N LEU A 19 6.39 -9.79 -9.29
CA LEU A 19 5.63 -9.76 -10.55
C LEU A 19 5.74 -11.10 -11.31
N LEU A 20 6.93 -11.67 -11.42
CA LEU A 20 7.13 -12.98 -12.05
C LEU A 20 6.37 -14.09 -11.32
N GLN A 21 6.33 -14.04 -9.98
CA GLN A 21 5.54 -14.98 -9.17
C GLN A 21 4.04 -14.82 -9.43
N LEU A 22 3.55 -13.58 -9.49
CA LEU A 22 2.16 -13.28 -9.80
C LEU A 22 1.77 -13.88 -11.17
N GLN A 23 2.60 -13.67 -12.19
CA GLN A 23 2.38 -14.20 -13.54
C GLN A 23 2.43 -15.74 -13.58
N ALA A 24 3.35 -16.36 -12.84
CA ALA A 24 3.56 -17.80 -12.88
C ALA A 24 2.59 -18.59 -11.99
N LYS A 25 2.16 -18.03 -10.85
CA LYS A 25 1.40 -18.73 -9.81
C LYS A 25 0.01 -18.13 -9.55
N GLY A 26 -0.27 -16.94 -10.05
CA GLY A 26 -1.50 -16.20 -9.76
C GLY A 26 -1.53 -15.51 -8.39
N SER A 27 -0.41 -15.51 -7.65
CA SER A 27 -0.28 -14.80 -6.38
C SER A 27 1.16 -14.35 -6.13
N CYS A 28 1.29 -13.27 -5.36
CA CYS A 28 2.57 -12.74 -4.90
C CYS A 28 2.39 -11.99 -3.57
N GLU A 29 3.50 -11.80 -2.87
CA GLU A 29 3.60 -10.87 -1.75
C GLU A 29 4.62 -9.79 -2.12
N PHE A 30 4.38 -8.56 -1.66
CA PHE A 30 5.30 -7.44 -1.83
C PHE A 30 5.20 -6.50 -0.62
N GLU A 31 6.24 -5.70 -0.41
CA GLU A 31 6.33 -4.77 0.71
C GLU A 31 6.51 -3.33 0.22
N LEU A 32 5.71 -2.41 0.74
CA LEU A 32 5.92 -0.97 0.59
C LEU A 32 6.75 -0.47 1.77
N GLY A 33 8.07 -0.63 1.67
CA GLY A 33 9.00 -0.32 2.75
C GLY A 33 9.23 1.18 3.00
N GLU A 34 9.80 1.51 4.17
CA GLU A 34 10.09 2.89 4.59
C GLU A 34 10.99 3.63 3.57
N ALA A 35 11.95 2.93 2.96
CA ALA A 35 12.87 3.51 1.98
C ALA A 35 12.14 4.14 0.78
N LEU A 36 11.01 3.55 0.37
CA LEU A 36 10.23 4.02 -0.78
C LEU A 36 9.67 5.43 -0.54
N PHE A 37 9.27 5.73 0.70
CA PHE A 37 8.64 6.99 1.07
C PHE A 37 9.64 8.01 1.64
N ASP A 38 10.71 7.54 2.29
CA ASP A 38 11.75 8.43 2.81
C ASP A 38 12.60 9.02 1.69
N TYR A 39 12.72 8.34 0.54
CA TYR A 39 13.38 8.89 -0.65
C TYR A 39 12.71 10.16 -1.18
N ASP A 40 11.37 10.19 -1.22
CA ASP A 40 10.63 11.38 -1.69
C ASP A 40 10.55 12.48 -0.62
N PHE A 41 10.31 12.08 0.62
CA PHE A 41 10.04 12.99 1.74
C PHE A 41 10.80 12.58 2.99
N PRO A 42 12.12 12.87 3.06
CA PRO A 42 12.96 12.49 4.19
C PRO A 42 12.45 13.04 5.51
N GLY A 43 12.41 12.20 6.55
CA GLY A 43 12.09 12.62 7.92
C GLY A 43 10.62 12.88 8.21
N HIS A 44 9.72 12.65 7.24
CA HIS A 44 8.29 12.57 7.54
C HIS A 44 8.02 11.37 8.45
N TYR A 45 7.14 11.56 9.42
CA TYR A 45 6.64 10.50 10.29
C TYR A 45 5.13 10.50 10.25
N ARG A 46 4.51 9.44 10.80
CA ARG A 46 3.05 9.28 10.85
C ARG A 46 2.40 9.32 9.45
N ARG A 47 3.10 8.75 8.46
CA ARG A 47 2.59 8.54 7.09
C ARG A 47 1.51 7.47 7.15
N GLN A 48 0.29 7.84 6.77
CA GLN A 48 -0.87 6.96 6.84
C GLN A 48 -1.50 6.87 5.46
N ILE A 49 -1.92 5.68 5.07
CA ILE A 49 -2.72 5.51 3.85
C ILE A 49 -4.05 6.22 4.07
N LYS A 50 -4.45 7.06 3.10
CA LYS A 50 -5.82 7.58 3.02
C LYS A 50 -6.70 6.69 2.14
N THR A 51 -6.18 6.33 0.96
CA THR A 51 -6.80 5.44 -0.02
C THR A 51 -5.70 4.76 -0.83
N LEU A 52 -5.99 3.61 -1.41
CA LEU A 52 -5.15 2.98 -2.44
C LEU A 52 -6.05 2.40 -3.52
N ALA A 53 -5.54 2.32 -4.74
CA ALA A 53 -6.16 1.63 -5.86
C ALA A 53 -5.10 0.79 -6.58
N VAL A 54 -5.53 -0.26 -7.27
CA VAL A 54 -4.64 -1.20 -7.98
C VAL A 54 -5.02 -1.28 -9.44
N ASP A 55 -4.12 -0.83 -10.31
CA ASP A 55 -4.27 -0.99 -11.75
C ASP A 55 -3.55 -2.27 -12.20
N ILE A 56 -4.26 -3.14 -12.93
CA ILE A 56 -3.72 -4.39 -13.48
C ILE A 56 -3.81 -4.29 -15.00
N ASP A 57 -2.66 -4.07 -15.65
CA ASP A 57 -2.55 -4.10 -17.11
C ASP A 57 -2.31 -5.55 -17.58
N THR A 58 -3.28 -6.10 -18.30
CA THR A 58 -3.19 -7.46 -18.86
C THR A 58 -2.61 -7.48 -20.28
N GLY A 59 -2.36 -6.31 -20.89
CA GLY A 59 -1.81 -6.19 -22.24
C GLY A 59 -2.73 -6.70 -23.36
N ASP A 60 -3.91 -7.20 -23.03
CA ASP A 60 -4.86 -7.81 -23.96
C ASP A 60 -5.84 -6.75 -24.48
N ALA A 61 -5.84 -6.53 -25.80
CA ALA A 61 -6.81 -5.66 -26.49
C ALA A 61 -8.26 -6.17 -26.39
N THR A 62 -8.45 -7.41 -25.92
CA THR A 62 -9.75 -8.06 -25.71
C THR A 62 -10.40 -7.71 -24.37
N GLY A 63 -9.72 -6.97 -23.49
CA GLY A 63 -10.27 -6.52 -22.21
C GLY A 63 -10.36 -7.63 -21.17
N ALA A 64 -9.38 -8.54 -21.13
CA ALA A 64 -9.35 -9.63 -20.15
C ALA A 64 -9.41 -9.08 -18.72
N GLU A 65 -10.49 -9.42 -18.00
CA GLU A 65 -10.74 -8.98 -16.64
C GLU A 65 -9.91 -9.80 -15.64
N ALA A 66 -9.05 -9.12 -14.89
CA ALA A 66 -8.31 -9.74 -13.78
C ALA A 66 -9.06 -9.51 -12.46
N ASN A 67 -9.68 -10.57 -11.94
CA ASN A 67 -10.22 -10.57 -10.58
C ASN A 67 -9.12 -10.97 -9.60
N ALA A 68 -8.97 -10.21 -8.52
CA ALA A 68 -7.93 -10.45 -7.51
C ALA A 68 -8.39 -10.08 -6.11
N MET A 69 -7.61 -10.49 -5.11
CA MET A 69 -7.76 -10.05 -3.72
C MET A 69 -6.47 -9.41 -3.26
N LEU A 70 -6.56 -8.18 -2.76
CA LEU A 70 -5.45 -7.52 -2.08
C LEU A 70 -5.67 -7.60 -0.58
N THR A 71 -4.72 -8.22 0.12
CA THR A 71 -4.78 -8.42 1.57
C THR A 71 -3.57 -7.77 2.23
N GLN A 72 -3.79 -6.92 3.23
CA GLN A 72 -2.72 -6.35 4.04
C GLN A 72 -2.29 -7.36 5.12
N LEU A 73 -1.10 -7.93 4.93
CA LEU A 73 -0.51 -8.89 5.86
C LEU A 73 0.00 -8.22 7.15
N SER A 74 0.59 -7.03 7.02
CA SER A 74 1.08 -6.24 8.15
C SER A 74 1.15 -4.75 7.80
N ASN A 75 1.21 -3.90 8.82
CA ASN A 75 1.49 -2.47 8.68
C ASN A 75 2.35 -1.98 9.86
N ARG A 76 3.07 -0.88 9.63
CA ARG A 76 3.93 -0.24 10.63
C ARG A 76 3.86 1.28 10.47
N LEU A 77 3.66 1.98 11.58
CA LEU A 77 3.50 3.42 11.63
C LEU A 77 4.41 4.04 12.68
N VAL A 78 5.27 4.97 12.26
CA VAL A 78 6.11 5.77 13.16
C VAL A 78 5.27 6.91 13.75
N MET A 79 4.94 6.84 15.04
CA MET A 79 3.98 7.73 15.70
C MET A 79 4.56 9.11 16.09
N GLN A 80 5.88 9.19 16.23
CA GLN A 80 6.62 10.36 16.70
C GLN A 80 7.84 10.58 15.79
N PRO A 81 8.38 11.81 15.69
CA PRO A 81 9.58 12.07 14.89
C PRO A 81 10.80 11.42 15.55
N ASP A 82 11.03 10.15 15.22
CA ASP A 82 12.06 9.29 15.82
C ASP A 82 12.94 8.67 14.74
N ALA A 83 14.15 9.20 14.59
CA ALA A 83 15.14 8.70 13.64
C ALA A 83 15.55 7.24 13.91
N LYS A 84 15.43 6.77 15.17
CA LYS A 84 15.72 5.36 15.49
C LYS A 84 14.65 4.44 14.92
N ALA A 85 13.39 4.87 14.89
CA ALA A 85 12.30 4.10 14.29
C ALA A 85 12.48 3.98 12.77
N VAL A 86 12.84 5.08 12.09
CA VAL A 86 13.16 5.06 10.66
C VAL A 86 14.37 4.15 10.40
N GLY A 87 15.45 4.29 11.18
CA GLY A 87 16.62 3.42 11.08
C GLY A 87 16.30 1.94 11.29
N PHE A 88 15.42 1.61 12.24
CA PHE A 88 14.93 0.24 12.45
C PHE A 88 14.17 -0.29 11.24
N LEU A 89 13.28 0.51 10.63
CA LEU A 89 12.50 0.12 9.46
C LEU A 89 13.36 -0.07 8.19
N LEU A 90 14.45 0.71 8.05
CA LEU A 90 15.37 0.59 6.92
C LEU A 90 16.36 -0.56 7.07
N ALA A 91 16.88 -0.79 8.28
CA ALA A 91 17.94 -1.78 8.52
C ALA A 91 17.45 -3.14 9.00
N GLY A 92 16.22 -3.23 9.56
CA GLY A 92 15.65 -4.45 10.10
C GLY A 92 16.41 -5.04 11.29
N LYS A 93 17.17 -4.22 12.02
CA LYS A 93 18.05 -4.67 13.12
C LYS A 93 17.74 -3.91 14.41
N GLY A 94 17.82 -4.63 15.53
CA GLY A 94 17.65 -4.07 16.87
C GLY A 94 16.27 -4.35 17.47
N GLU A 95 15.97 -3.68 18.57
CA GLU A 95 14.64 -3.73 19.20
C GLU A 95 13.72 -2.68 18.58
N ALA A 96 12.44 -3.02 18.42
CA ALA A 96 11.45 -2.11 17.89
C ALA A 96 11.27 -0.90 18.84
N PRO A 97 11.45 0.34 18.36
CA PRO A 97 11.26 1.52 19.21
C PRO A 97 9.80 1.66 19.68
N THR A 98 9.60 2.25 20.85
CA THR A 98 8.26 2.47 21.42
C THR A 98 7.40 3.46 20.62
N SER A 99 8.05 4.27 19.77
CA SER A 99 7.43 5.17 18.81
C SER A 99 6.82 4.42 17.61
N LEU A 100 7.15 3.14 17.41
CA LEU A 100 6.62 2.32 16.32
C LEU A 100 5.33 1.61 16.76
N ARG A 101 4.28 1.79 15.96
CA ARG A 101 3.04 1.02 16.06
C ARG A 101 2.99 -0.01 14.95
N SER A 102 2.64 -1.26 15.27
CA SER A 102 2.57 -2.34 14.29
C SER A 102 1.18 -2.97 14.27
N ASN A 103 0.75 -3.44 13.09
CA ASN A 103 -0.47 -4.20 12.85
C ASN A 103 -1.74 -3.53 13.37
N TRP A 104 -1.82 -2.21 13.22
CA TRP A 104 -3.03 -1.47 13.54
C TRP A 104 -4.11 -1.78 12.50
N LYS A 105 -5.34 -2.14 12.92
CA LYS A 105 -6.41 -2.57 11.99
C LYS A 105 -5.92 -3.68 11.02
N GLY A 106 -5.25 -4.71 11.52
CA GLY A 106 -4.68 -5.76 10.68
C GLY A 106 -5.73 -6.57 9.88
N GLN A 107 -5.25 -7.29 8.87
CA GLN A 107 -6.04 -8.21 8.02
C GLN A 107 -7.16 -7.52 7.21
N GLN A 108 -6.95 -6.26 6.81
CA GLN A 108 -7.82 -5.63 5.83
C GLN A 108 -7.61 -6.25 4.45
N GLN A 109 -8.70 -6.37 3.70
CA GLN A 109 -8.71 -6.97 2.39
C GLN A 109 -9.77 -6.31 1.51
N ILE A 110 -9.46 -6.19 0.21
CA ILE A 110 -10.38 -5.73 -0.81
C ILE A 110 -10.44 -6.74 -1.95
N ALA A 111 -11.62 -6.87 -2.55
CA ALA A 111 -11.77 -7.53 -3.84
C ALA A 111 -11.49 -6.52 -4.94
N LEU A 112 -10.69 -6.92 -5.92
CA LEU A 112 -10.38 -6.17 -7.12
C LEU A 112 -11.14 -6.81 -8.28
N SER A 113 -11.88 -5.99 -9.02
CA SER A 113 -12.69 -6.42 -10.16
C SER A 113 -12.51 -5.49 -11.35
N HIS A 114 -13.27 -5.72 -12.42
CA HIS A 114 -13.32 -4.82 -13.56
C HIS A 114 -13.50 -3.36 -13.12
N HIS A 115 -12.67 -2.50 -13.69
CA HIS A 115 -12.78 -1.04 -13.64
C HIS A 115 -12.60 -0.53 -15.07
N ASP A 116 -13.33 0.52 -15.44
CA ASP A 116 -13.12 1.18 -16.71
C ASP A 116 -11.89 2.12 -16.64
N GLN A 117 -11.59 2.81 -17.73
CA GLN A 117 -10.43 3.73 -17.78
C GLN A 117 -10.57 4.95 -16.84
N TYR A 118 -11.78 5.25 -16.36
CA TYR A 118 -12.09 6.43 -15.56
C TYR A 118 -12.27 6.10 -14.07
N ASP A 119 -12.51 4.84 -13.75
CA ASP A 119 -12.69 4.31 -12.41
C ASP A 119 -11.39 3.76 -11.83
N LYS A 120 -11.25 3.90 -10.50
CA LYS A 120 -10.12 3.35 -9.75
C LYS A 120 -10.53 2.06 -9.07
N ASN A 121 -9.68 1.05 -9.13
CA ASN A 121 -9.93 -0.22 -8.46
C ASN A 121 -9.48 -0.17 -7.00
N ASP A 122 -10.29 0.44 -6.13
CA ASP A 122 -10.06 0.55 -4.69
C ASP A 122 -10.91 -0.43 -3.84
N GLY A 123 -11.68 -1.28 -4.51
CA GLY A 123 -12.56 -2.27 -3.89
C GLY A 123 -13.88 -1.72 -3.38
N MET A 124 -14.22 -0.48 -3.71
CA MET A 124 -15.52 0.14 -3.42
C MET A 124 -16.30 0.41 -4.71
N PHE A 125 -17.63 0.44 -4.63
CA PHE A 125 -18.47 0.89 -5.75
C PHE A 125 -18.42 2.40 -5.97
N GLU A 126 -18.20 3.16 -4.91
CA GLU A 126 -18.07 4.62 -4.95
C GLU A 126 -17.12 5.07 -3.84
N LEU A 127 -16.07 5.81 -4.23
CA LEU A 127 -15.10 6.35 -3.28
C LEU A 127 -15.60 7.68 -2.70
N ARG A 128 -15.93 7.66 -1.40
CA ARG A 128 -16.41 8.85 -0.68
C ARG A 128 -15.47 9.29 0.42
N LEU A 129 -14.65 10.30 0.12
CA LEU A 129 -13.67 10.87 1.08
C LEU A 129 -14.32 11.63 2.24
N ASP A 130 -15.57 12.07 2.08
CA ASP A 130 -16.40 12.77 3.06
C ASP A 130 -17.17 11.82 3.99
N SER A 131 -17.08 10.52 3.75
CA SER A 131 -17.76 9.49 4.53
C SER A 131 -17.30 9.46 5.99
N GLU A 132 -18.23 9.21 6.91
CA GLU A 132 -17.94 8.98 8.33
C GLU A 132 -17.25 7.63 8.58
N ARG A 133 -17.30 6.71 7.60
CA ARG A 133 -16.65 5.41 7.68
C ARG A 133 -15.23 5.49 7.13
N TYR A 134 -14.31 4.78 7.79
CA TYR A 134 -12.97 4.58 7.27
C TYR A 134 -13.00 3.84 5.94
N LEU A 135 -12.12 4.27 5.03
CA LEU A 135 -11.87 3.59 3.76
C LEU A 135 -11.00 2.34 4.00
N PRO A 136 -10.99 1.39 3.05
CA PRO A 136 -10.04 0.28 3.10
C PRO A 136 -8.60 0.78 3.29
N PHE A 137 -7.85 0.14 4.18
CA PHE A 137 -6.47 0.48 4.53
C PHE A 137 -6.27 1.85 5.20
N GLU A 138 -7.34 2.63 5.43
CA GLU A 138 -7.22 3.98 5.96
C GLU A 138 -6.64 4.02 7.38
N GLY A 139 -5.56 4.80 7.52
CA GLY A 139 -4.88 5.03 8.79
C GLY A 139 -3.84 3.97 9.15
N THR A 140 -3.61 2.99 8.25
CA THR A 140 -2.51 2.03 8.35
C THR A 140 -1.23 2.58 7.76
#